data_AF-A0AB39WRP7-F1
#
_entry.id   AF-A0AB39WRP7-F1
#
_cell.length_a   1.000
_cell.length_b   1.000
_cell.length_c   1.000
_cell.angle_alpha   90.00
_cell.angle_beta   90.00
_cell.angle_gamma   90.00
#
_symmetry.space_group_name_H-M   'P 1'
#
loop_
_entity.id
_entity.type
_entity.pdbx_description
1 polymer ?
#
loop_
_entity_poly.entity_id
_entity_poly.type
_entity_poly.pdbx_seq_one_letter_code
_entity_poly.pdbx_strand_id
1 'polypeptide(L)'
;MNPIISSEIQTLFDAVVGLLGSGRPEGYSGGVPLFSNSLTEEQTEEIRVGLQTRLAEVADGAVPVVTVAQPQDENQAGVLKVSFLKIYVEELYELDWFVDVQGDACWYFKTGDKKSARQLADFFNLPENRGKLEAFRSESRTETSLLKHWLLQLRPEIDVVKFGYKSTGQMELVKSDILGSVS
;
A
#
# COMPACT_ATOMS: atom_id res chain seq x y z
N MET A 1 13.26 -23.08 -0.80
CA MET A 1 12.41 -22.51 -1.88
C MET A 1 12.35 -23.52 -3.01
N ASN A 2 11.16 -23.81 -3.53
CA ASN A 2 10.96 -24.75 -4.64
C ASN A 2 11.64 -24.19 -5.93
N PRO A 3 12.37 -24.99 -6.73
CA PRO A 3 13.01 -24.52 -7.96
C PRO A 3 12.03 -23.88 -8.96
N ILE A 4 10.80 -24.39 -9.06
CA ILE A 4 9.75 -23.84 -9.92
C ILE A 4 9.40 -22.42 -9.46
N ILE A 5 9.15 -22.23 -8.17
CA ILE A 5 8.83 -20.94 -7.56
C ILE A 5 9.97 -19.93 -7.76
N SER A 6 11.21 -20.38 -7.54
CA SER A 6 12.40 -19.53 -7.69
C SER A 6 12.56 -19.05 -9.14
N SER A 7 12.38 -19.95 -10.11
CA SER A 7 12.45 -19.63 -11.54
C SER A 7 11.30 -18.72 -11.96
N GLU A 8 10.10 -18.93 -11.43
CA GLU A 8 8.95 -18.10 -11.69
C GLU A 8 9.20 -16.66 -11.21
N ILE A 9 9.63 -16.49 -9.96
CA ILE A 9 9.96 -15.19 -9.37
C ILE A 9 11.01 -14.45 -10.22
N GLN A 10 12.06 -15.15 -10.66
CA GLN A 10 13.08 -14.57 -11.54
C GLN A 10 12.48 -14.09 -12.86
N THR A 11 11.70 -14.94 -13.53
CA THR A 11 11.13 -14.62 -14.84
C THR A 11 10.18 -13.43 -14.76
N LEU A 12 9.33 -13.40 -13.73
CA LEU A 12 8.41 -12.28 -13.47
C LEU A 12 9.17 -11.00 -13.13
N PHE A 13 10.22 -11.09 -12.32
CA PHE A 13 11.08 -9.94 -11.99
C PHE A 13 11.72 -9.35 -13.24
N ASP A 14 12.33 -10.19 -14.09
CA ASP A 14 12.97 -9.74 -15.33
C ASP A 14 11.95 -9.11 -16.30
N ALA A 15 10.74 -9.67 -16.37
CA ALA A 15 9.65 -9.10 -17.16
C ALA A 15 9.24 -7.71 -16.65
N VAL A 16 9.05 -7.54 -15.33
CA VAL A 16 8.71 -6.23 -14.74
C VAL A 16 9.84 -5.23 -14.97
N VAL A 17 11.09 -5.60 -14.70
CA VAL A 17 12.25 -4.71 -14.92
C VAL A 17 12.39 -4.33 -16.40
N GLY A 18 12.17 -5.29 -17.31
CA GLY A 18 12.13 -5.01 -18.74
C GLY A 18 11.05 -4.02 -19.14
N LEU A 19 9.87 -4.09 -18.51
CA LEU A 19 8.75 -3.15 -18.74
C LEU A 19 9.01 -1.76 -18.15
N LEU A 20 9.70 -1.67 -17.00
CA LEU A 20 10.12 -0.41 -16.41
C LEU A 20 11.20 0.30 -17.24
N GLY A 21 12.05 -0.48 -17.93
CA GLY A 21 13.17 0.04 -18.71
C GLY A 21 14.14 0.85 -17.83
N SER A 22 14.57 2.01 -18.33
CA SER A 22 15.41 2.95 -17.57
C SER A 22 14.62 4.06 -16.85
N GLY A 23 13.30 3.93 -16.76
CA GLY A 23 12.43 4.92 -16.13
C GLY A 23 12.40 4.81 -14.61
N ARG A 24 11.85 5.84 -13.94
CA ARG A 24 11.54 5.74 -12.51
C ARG A 24 10.35 4.78 -12.31
N PRO A 25 10.41 3.82 -11.37
CA PRO A 25 9.34 2.85 -11.16
C PRO A 25 8.03 3.49 -10.71
N GLU A 26 8.12 4.61 -9.99
CA GLU A 26 6.99 5.34 -9.41
C GLU A 26 5.81 5.53 -10.39
N GLY A 27 4.62 5.11 -9.97
CA GLY A 27 3.39 5.26 -10.76
C GLY A 27 3.15 4.13 -11.77
N TYR A 28 4.10 3.21 -11.96
CA TYR A 28 3.87 2.01 -12.76
C TYR A 28 2.77 1.16 -12.13
N SER A 29 1.87 0.66 -12.98
CA SER A 29 0.92 -0.41 -12.65
C SER A 29 0.74 -1.30 -13.87
N GLY A 30 0.93 -2.61 -13.69
CA GLY A 30 0.84 -3.58 -14.78
C GLY A 30 0.53 -4.99 -14.30
N GLY A 31 -0.06 -5.80 -15.16
CA GLY A 31 -0.28 -7.22 -14.92
C GLY A 31 0.84 -8.05 -15.54
N VAL A 32 1.36 -9.02 -14.80
CA VAL A 32 2.29 -10.03 -15.29
C VAL A 32 1.67 -11.42 -15.16
N PRO A 33 1.51 -12.18 -16.26
CA PRO A 33 0.92 -13.50 -16.21
C PRO A 33 1.87 -14.48 -15.53
N LEU A 34 1.34 -15.36 -14.70
CA LEU A 34 2.04 -16.55 -14.23
C LEU A 34 2.28 -17.47 -15.43
N PHE A 35 3.50 -17.98 -15.56
CA PHE A 35 3.95 -18.90 -16.60
C PHE A 35 3.55 -20.34 -16.30
N SER A 36 3.42 -20.70 -15.01
CA SER A 36 2.93 -22.01 -14.60
C SER A 36 1.41 -22.03 -14.42
N ASN A 37 0.73 -22.91 -15.16
CA ASN A 37 -0.72 -23.10 -15.11
C ASN A 37 -1.17 -24.11 -14.03
N SER A 38 -0.26 -24.59 -13.18
CA SER A 38 -0.54 -25.66 -12.20
C SER A 38 -0.06 -25.31 -10.80
N LEU A 39 -0.14 -24.03 -10.45
CA LEU A 39 0.24 -23.53 -9.13
C LEU A 39 -0.93 -23.69 -8.15
N THR A 40 -0.62 -24.14 -6.93
CA THR A 40 -1.58 -24.05 -5.82
C THR A 40 -1.70 -22.60 -5.34
N GLU A 41 -2.74 -22.31 -4.55
CA GLU A 41 -2.89 -20.98 -3.91
C GLU A 41 -1.68 -20.63 -3.04
N GLU A 42 -1.17 -21.59 -2.26
CA GLU A 42 0.02 -21.41 -1.41
C GLU A 42 1.27 -21.09 -2.25
N GLN A 43 1.47 -21.78 -3.38
CA GLN A 43 2.59 -21.50 -4.28
C GLN A 43 2.45 -20.13 -4.94
N THR A 44 1.24 -19.76 -5.33
CA THR A 44 0.95 -18.43 -5.91
C THR A 44 1.27 -17.33 -4.89
N GLU A 45 0.94 -17.55 -3.63
CA GLU A 45 1.26 -16.62 -2.55
C GLU A 45 2.77 -16.55 -2.28
N GLU A 46 3.48 -17.67 -2.28
CA GLU A 46 4.95 -17.70 -2.16
C GLU A 46 5.61 -16.92 -3.31
N ILE A 47 5.11 -17.06 -4.55
CA ILE A 47 5.58 -16.32 -5.72
C ILE A 47 5.26 -14.83 -5.58
N ARG A 48 4.07 -14.46 -5.12
CA ARG A 48 3.66 -13.07 -4.88
C ARG A 48 4.59 -12.39 -3.88
N VAL A 49 4.81 -13.01 -2.72
CA VAL A 49 5.69 -12.50 -1.66
C VAL A 49 7.13 -12.40 -2.15
N GLY A 50 7.62 -13.45 -2.81
CA GLY A 50 8.99 -13.50 -3.35
C GLY A 50 9.24 -12.44 -4.41
N LEU A 51 8.29 -12.26 -5.35
CA LEU A 51 8.36 -11.21 -6.36
C LEU A 51 8.34 -9.81 -5.70
N GLN A 52 7.44 -9.57 -4.75
CA GLN A 52 7.36 -8.29 -4.05
C GLN A 52 8.66 -7.94 -3.32
N THR A 53 9.24 -8.93 -2.63
CA THR A 53 10.52 -8.78 -1.93
C THR A 53 11.63 -8.39 -2.90
N ARG A 54 11.68 -9.06 -4.04
CA ARG A 54 12.71 -8.81 -5.04
C ARG A 54 12.55 -7.47 -5.76
N LEU A 55 11.31 -7.06 -6.05
CA LEU A 55 11.03 -5.75 -6.63
C LEU A 55 11.41 -4.59 -5.71
N ALA A 56 11.48 -4.81 -4.39
CA ALA A 56 11.96 -3.80 -3.45
C ALA A 56 13.43 -3.40 -3.70
N GLU A 57 14.24 -4.28 -4.30
CA GLU A 57 15.64 -4.02 -4.64
C GLU A 57 15.78 -2.95 -5.75
N VAL A 58 14.74 -2.78 -6.58
CA VAL A 58 14.75 -1.88 -7.75
C VAL A 58 13.73 -0.75 -7.63
N ALA A 59 13.05 -0.62 -6.49
CA ALA A 59 11.89 0.26 -6.35
C ALA A 59 12.23 1.77 -6.33
N ASP A 60 13.50 2.15 -6.14
CA ASP A 60 14.03 3.53 -6.21
C ASP A 60 13.08 4.61 -5.65
N GLY A 61 12.82 4.56 -4.33
CA GLY A 61 11.94 5.54 -3.66
C GLY A 61 10.43 5.31 -3.85
N ALA A 62 10.02 4.15 -4.38
CA ALA A 62 8.64 3.69 -4.42
C ALA A 62 8.44 2.43 -3.55
N VAL A 63 7.17 2.10 -3.30
CA VAL A 63 6.73 0.90 -2.59
C VAL A 63 6.15 -0.09 -3.61
N PRO A 64 6.82 -1.22 -3.89
CA PRO A 64 6.26 -2.24 -4.76
C PRO A 64 5.16 -3.00 -4.02
N VAL A 65 3.98 -3.08 -4.61
CA VAL A 65 2.84 -3.86 -4.13
C VAL A 65 2.47 -4.87 -5.20
N VAL A 66 2.46 -6.15 -4.81
CA VAL A 66 2.07 -7.25 -5.70
C VAL A 66 0.82 -7.90 -5.15
N THR A 67 -0.24 -7.92 -5.95
CA THR A 67 -1.52 -8.59 -5.63
C THR A 67 -1.85 -9.65 -6.65
N VAL A 68 -2.55 -10.70 -6.23
CA VAL A 68 -3.11 -11.69 -7.14
C VAL A 68 -4.37 -11.09 -7.76
N ALA A 69 -4.43 -10.97 -9.08
CA ALA A 69 -5.66 -10.61 -9.76
C ALA A 69 -6.57 -11.83 -9.81
N GLN A 70 -7.85 -11.65 -9.47
CA GLN A 70 -8.81 -12.72 -9.63
C GLN A 70 -9.00 -13.01 -11.12
N PRO A 71 -8.84 -14.28 -11.57
CA PRO A 71 -9.08 -14.63 -12.95
C PRO A 71 -10.54 -14.36 -13.31
N GLN A 72 -10.78 -13.76 -14.47
CA GLN A 72 -12.14 -13.49 -14.96
C GLN A 72 -12.78 -14.74 -15.61
N ASP A 73 -11.98 -15.78 -15.87
CA ASP A 73 -12.37 -17.06 -16.48
C ASP A 73 -11.44 -18.17 -15.92
N GLU A 74 -11.98 -19.36 -15.66
CA GLU A 74 -11.26 -20.54 -15.15
C GLU A 74 -10.12 -20.99 -16.08
N ASN A 75 -10.15 -20.60 -17.36
CA ASN A 75 -9.11 -20.93 -18.34
C ASN A 75 -7.98 -19.89 -18.47
N GLN A 76 -8.04 -18.78 -17.73
CA GLN A 76 -6.96 -17.78 -17.76
C GLN A 76 -5.84 -18.15 -16.78
N ALA A 77 -4.59 -18.09 -17.26
CA ALA A 77 -3.44 -18.14 -16.37
C ALA A 77 -3.56 -17.03 -15.32
N GLY A 78 -3.24 -17.34 -14.06
CA GLY A 78 -3.29 -16.35 -12.98
C GLY A 78 -2.41 -15.15 -13.31
N VAL A 79 -2.85 -13.94 -12.95
CA VAL A 79 -2.10 -12.71 -13.22
C VAL A 79 -1.72 -12.08 -11.89
N LEU A 80 -0.45 -11.72 -11.72
CA LEU A 80 -0.04 -10.85 -10.62
C LEU A 80 -0.10 -9.40 -11.09
N LYS A 81 -0.80 -8.56 -10.35
CA LYS A 81 -0.79 -7.11 -10.55
C LYS A 81 0.35 -6.54 -9.73
N VAL A 82 1.25 -5.82 -10.40
CA VAL A 82 2.39 -5.13 -9.79
C VAL A 82 2.13 -3.63 -9.87
N SER A 83 2.32 -2.92 -8.76
CA SER A 83 2.25 -1.46 -8.72
C SER A 83 3.40 -0.88 -7.90
N PHE A 84 4.02 0.21 -8.36
CA PHE A 84 5.03 0.95 -7.62
C PHE A 84 4.44 2.27 -7.13
N LEU A 85 4.12 2.31 -5.84
CA LEU A 85 3.38 3.40 -5.23
C LEU A 85 4.34 4.43 -4.62
N LYS A 86 3.98 5.72 -4.72
CA LYS A 86 4.73 6.79 -4.04
C LYS A 86 4.83 6.52 -2.54
N ILE A 87 5.99 6.85 -1.97
CA ILE A 87 6.23 6.78 -0.52
C ILE A 87 5.50 7.92 0.22
N TYR A 88 4.93 7.57 1.36
CA TYR A 88 4.52 8.54 2.36
C TYR A 88 5.72 9.16 3.04
N VAL A 89 5.67 10.47 3.24
CA VAL A 89 6.69 11.25 3.92
C VAL A 89 6.08 12.02 5.08
N GLU A 90 6.87 12.24 6.12
CA GLU A 90 6.53 13.20 7.18
C GLU A 90 6.70 14.64 6.65
N GLU A 91 5.74 15.51 6.91
CA GLU A 91 5.80 16.92 6.53
C GLU A 91 5.29 17.81 7.68
N LEU A 92 5.88 18.99 7.86
CA LEU A 92 5.45 19.98 8.85
C LEU A 92 4.78 21.15 8.12
N TYR A 93 3.50 21.40 8.42
CA TYR A 93 2.73 22.50 7.84
C TYR A 93 2.00 23.29 8.94
N GLU A 94 2.14 24.63 8.94
CA GLU A 94 1.45 25.52 9.91
C GLU A 94 1.51 25.07 11.39
N LEU A 95 2.65 24.50 11.82
CA LEU A 95 2.91 23.93 13.16
C LEU A 95 2.29 22.56 13.45
N ASP A 96 1.66 21.93 12.47
CA ASP A 96 1.10 20.59 12.56
C ASP A 96 1.92 19.57 11.75
N TRP A 97 2.02 18.35 12.26
CA TRP A 97 2.69 17.24 11.56
C TRP A 97 1.70 16.44 10.72
N PHE A 98 2.13 16.15 9.51
CA PHE A 98 1.35 15.41 8.53
C PHE A 98 2.13 14.28 7.89
N VAL A 99 1.38 13.35 7.32
CA VAL A 99 1.91 12.23 6.53
C VAL A 99 1.19 12.22 5.19
N ASP A 100 1.98 12.31 4.12
CA ASP A 100 1.46 12.61 2.80
C ASP A 100 2.31 12.03 1.66
N VAL A 101 1.75 11.95 0.45
CA VAL A 101 2.46 11.73 -0.81
C VAL A 101 2.20 12.89 -1.77
N GLN A 102 3.14 13.15 -2.68
CA GLN A 102 2.93 14.15 -3.72
C GLN A 102 1.84 13.71 -4.72
N GLY A 103 0.78 14.49 -4.85
CA GLY A 103 -0.33 14.27 -5.78
C GLY A 103 -1.68 14.71 -5.18
N ASP A 104 -2.72 14.68 -6.01
CA ASP A 104 -4.05 15.21 -5.66
C ASP A 104 -5.06 14.12 -5.24
N ALA A 105 -4.72 12.84 -5.47
CA ALA A 105 -5.61 11.70 -5.24
C ALA A 105 -4.95 10.68 -4.28
N CYS A 106 -4.73 11.09 -3.04
CA CYS A 106 -4.17 10.24 -1.99
C CYS A 106 -4.81 10.53 -0.63
N TRP A 107 -4.62 9.57 0.28
CA TRP A 107 -4.86 9.83 1.69
C TRP A 107 -3.82 10.78 2.24
N TYR A 108 -4.22 11.57 3.23
CA TYR A 108 -3.37 12.50 3.94
C TYR A 108 -3.81 12.51 5.41
N PHE A 109 -2.82 12.53 6.31
CA PHE A 109 -3.04 12.27 7.73
C PHE A 109 -2.40 13.37 8.58
N LYS A 110 -3.14 13.87 9.57
CA LYS A 110 -2.61 14.70 10.65
C LYS A 110 -2.25 13.83 11.84
N THR A 111 -1.05 13.98 12.38
CA THR A 111 -0.62 13.27 13.59
C THR A 111 -0.50 14.22 14.78
N GLY A 112 -0.45 13.66 16.00
CA GLY A 112 -0.30 14.43 17.23
C GLY A 112 1.09 15.02 17.40
N ASP A 113 2.11 14.36 16.84
CA ASP A 113 3.51 14.77 16.91
C ASP A 113 4.33 14.24 15.72
N LYS A 114 5.61 14.67 15.66
CA LYS A 114 6.57 14.25 14.65
C LYS A 114 6.84 12.74 14.68
N LYS A 115 6.93 12.17 15.88
CA LYS A 115 7.28 10.76 16.07
C LYS A 115 6.21 9.88 15.43
N SER A 116 4.94 10.19 15.69
CA SER A 116 3.77 9.56 15.10
C SER A 116 3.74 9.75 13.58
N ALA A 117 4.09 10.93 13.06
CA ALA A 117 4.18 11.16 11.61
C ALA A 117 5.20 10.21 10.96
N ARG A 118 6.40 10.14 11.53
CA ARG A 118 7.45 9.23 11.06
C ARG A 118 7.01 7.78 11.07
N GLN A 119 6.53 7.32 12.21
CA GLN A 119 6.11 5.93 12.40
C GLN A 119 4.95 5.57 11.46
N LEU A 120 4.03 6.50 11.22
CA LEU A 120 2.92 6.29 10.29
C LEU A 120 3.41 6.23 8.84
N ALA A 121 4.35 7.10 8.44
CA ALA A 121 4.96 7.06 7.12
C ALA A 121 5.69 5.73 6.90
N ASP A 122 6.54 5.31 7.86
CA ASP A 122 7.22 4.02 7.82
C ASP A 122 6.23 2.86 7.75
N PHE A 123 5.17 2.90 8.56
CA PHE A 123 4.12 1.89 8.58
C PHE A 123 3.42 1.76 7.23
N PHE A 124 3.01 2.86 6.62
CA PHE A 124 2.34 2.83 5.31
C PHE A 124 3.28 2.56 4.14
N ASN A 125 4.59 2.73 4.32
CA ASN A 125 5.59 2.38 3.31
C ASN A 125 5.96 0.88 3.30
N LEU A 126 5.42 0.09 4.24
CA LEU A 126 5.45 -1.37 4.14
C LEU A 126 4.46 -1.83 3.05
N PRO A 127 4.87 -2.70 2.10
CA PRO A 127 4.04 -3.11 0.97
C PRO A 127 2.62 -3.60 1.34
N GLU A 128 2.49 -4.40 2.40
CA GLU A 128 1.20 -4.94 2.84
C GLU A 128 0.25 -3.84 3.32
N ASN A 129 0.77 -2.91 4.12
CA ASN A 129 0.00 -1.77 4.62
C ASN A 129 -0.31 -0.79 3.49
N ARG A 130 0.64 -0.57 2.56
CA ARG A 130 0.43 0.28 1.39
C ARG A 130 -0.68 -0.26 0.51
N GLY A 131 -0.65 -1.56 0.22
CA GLY A 131 -1.69 -2.24 -0.56
C GLY A 131 -3.06 -2.17 0.11
N LYS A 132 -3.13 -2.41 1.41
CA LYS A 132 -4.36 -2.27 2.20
C LYS A 132 -4.87 -0.83 2.21
N LEU A 133 -3.98 0.16 2.32
CA LEU A 133 -4.36 1.57 2.29
C LEU A 133 -4.92 2.00 0.93
N GLU A 134 -4.33 1.55 -0.18
CA GLU A 134 -4.86 1.79 -1.53
C GLU A 134 -6.20 1.07 -1.76
N ALA A 135 -6.47 -0.05 -1.08
CA ALA A 135 -7.78 -0.70 -1.15
C ALA A 135 -8.91 0.14 -0.52
N PHE A 136 -8.58 1.11 0.35
CA PHE A 136 -9.54 2.07 0.89
C PHE A 136 -9.74 3.30 0.00
N ARG A 137 -9.21 3.31 -1.23
CA ARG A 137 -9.18 4.51 -2.07
C ARG A 137 -10.55 4.92 -2.64
N SER A 138 -11.63 4.18 -2.42
CA SER A 138 -12.97 4.64 -2.80
C SER A 138 -13.50 5.61 -1.74
N GLU A 139 -14.03 6.75 -2.20
CA GLU A 139 -14.67 7.77 -1.37
C GLU A 139 -16.00 7.29 -0.74
N SER A 140 -16.26 5.98 -0.73
CA SER A 140 -17.43 5.43 -0.07
C SER A 140 -17.31 5.54 1.45
N ARG A 141 -18.42 5.91 2.11
CA ARG A 141 -18.48 6.04 3.58
C ARG A 141 -18.05 4.76 4.32
N THR A 142 -18.25 3.60 3.70
CA THR A 142 -17.87 2.29 4.27
C THR A 142 -16.35 2.17 4.38
N GLU A 143 -15.61 2.52 3.33
CA GLU A 143 -14.15 2.44 3.32
C GLU A 143 -13.51 3.44 4.27
N THR A 144 -14.07 4.66 4.36
CA THR A 144 -13.64 5.66 5.36
C THR A 144 -13.82 5.16 6.79
N SER A 145 -14.91 4.46 7.08
CA SER A 145 -15.17 3.89 8.42
C SER A 145 -14.17 2.77 8.77
N LEU A 146 -13.83 1.92 7.80
CA LEU A 146 -12.83 0.86 7.97
C LEU A 146 -11.44 1.44 8.18
N LEU A 147 -11.06 2.48 7.42
CA LEU A 147 -9.79 3.18 7.61
C LEU A 147 -9.73 3.82 9.00
N LYS A 148 -10.80 4.51 9.44
CA LYS A 148 -10.88 5.08 10.79
C LYS A 148 -10.67 4.00 11.87
N HIS A 149 -11.32 2.85 11.74
CA HIS A 149 -11.14 1.75 12.69
C HIS A 149 -9.69 1.23 12.69
N TRP A 150 -9.09 1.08 11.52
CA TRP A 150 -7.69 0.64 11.41
C TRP A 150 -6.73 1.64 12.04
N LEU A 151 -6.91 2.94 11.81
CA LEU A 151 -6.10 4.00 12.43
C LEU A 151 -6.21 4.01 13.97
N LEU A 152 -7.40 3.68 14.52
CA LEU A 152 -7.59 3.55 15.96
C LEU A 152 -6.82 2.37 16.57
N GLN A 153 -6.64 1.28 15.81
CA GLN A 153 -5.88 0.10 16.25
C GLN A 153 -4.37 0.36 16.32
N LEU A 154 -3.85 1.41 15.67
CA LEU A 154 -2.43 1.79 15.72
C LEU A 154 -2.05 2.51 17.03
N ARG A 155 -3.02 2.76 17.92
CA ARG A 155 -2.79 3.39 19.21
C ARG A 155 -2.42 2.35 20.27
N PRO A 156 -1.57 2.71 21.24
CA PRO A 156 -1.05 4.06 21.51
C PRO A 156 0.22 4.43 20.73
N GLU A 157 0.74 3.54 19.88
CA GLU A 157 2.06 3.70 19.25
C GLU A 157 2.10 4.86 18.26
N ILE A 158 1.03 5.08 17.51
CA ILE A 158 0.92 6.10 16.46
C ILE A 158 -0.35 6.93 16.69
N ASP A 159 -0.20 8.20 17.09
CA ASP A 159 -1.35 9.09 17.30
C ASP A 159 -1.75 9.82 16.02
N VAL A 160 -2.73 9.24 15.31
CA VAL A 160 -3.42 9.91 14.20
C VAL A 160 -4.62 10.69 14.73
N VAL A 161 -4.68 11.98 14.40
CA VAL A 161 -5.69 12.93 14.88
C VAL A 161 -6.80 13.11 13.85
N LYS A 162 -6.42 13.31 12.59
CA LYS A 162 -7.33 13.47 11.46
C LYS A 162 -6.79 12.76 10.23
N PHE A 163 -7.68 12.41 9.32
CA PHE A 163 -7.32 11.89 8.01
C PHE A 163 -8.34 12.34 6.97
N GLY A 164 -7.94 12.37 5.71
CA GLY A 164 -8.81 12.80 4.62
C GLY A 164 -8.24 12.40 3.28
N TYR A 165 -9.09 12.41 2.26
CA TYR A 165 -8.68 12.14 0.89
C TYR A 165 -8.52 13.47 0.15
N LYS A 166 -7.32 13.74 -0.38
CA LYS A 166 -6.95 15.08 -0.87
C LYS A 166 -7.88 15.66 -1.92
N SER A 167 -8.38 14.85 -2.85
CA SER A 167 -9.29 15.30 -3.91
C SER A 167 -10.58 15.93 -3.35
N THR A 168 -10.98 15.53 -2.14
CA THR A 168 -12.17 16.06 -1.48
C THR A 168 -11.89 17.33 -0.67
N GLY A 169 -10.64 17.57 -0.28
CA GLY A 169 -10.26 18.62 0.67
C GLY A 169 -10.89 18.48 2.07
N GLN A 170 -11.59 17.38 2.36
CA GLN A 170 -12.27 17.15 3.63
C GLN A 170 -11.45 16.26 4.55
N MET A 171 -11.41 16.62 5.83
CA MET A 171 -10.70 15.89 6.89
C MET A 171 -11.68 15.41 7.95
N GLU A 172 -11.59 14.14 8.29
CA GLU A 172 -12.35 13.50 9.36
C GLU A 172 -11.52 13.33 10.62
N LEU A 173 -12.17 13.44 11.78
CA LEU A 173 -11.55 13.18 13.08
C LEU A 173 -11.46 11.67 13.34
N VAL A 174 -10.26 11.22 13.73
CA VAL A 174 -10.04 9.81 14.13
C VAL A 174 -10.58 9.54 15.53
N LYS A 175 -10.67 10.56 16.41
CA LYS A 175 -11.15 10.39 17.78
C LYS A 175 -12.55 9.74 17.81
N SER A 176 -12.69 8.74 18.67
CA SER A 176 -13.97 8.39 19.28
C SER A 176 -14.24 9.45 20.34
N ASP A 177 -15.43 10.05 20.31
CA ASP A 177 -15.94 10.79 21.44
C ASP A 177 -16.08 9.81 22.61
N ILE A 178 -15.03 9.67 23.40
CA ILE A 178 -15.25 9.46 24.83
C ILE A 178 -15.63 10.84 25.35
N LEU A 179 -16.90 11.18 25.13
CA LEU A 179 -17.60 12.19 25.90
C LEU A 179 -17.26 11.94 27.37
N GLY A 180 -16.80 13.00 28.03
CA GLY A 180 -16.46 12.96 29.43
C GLY A 180 -17.58 12.31 30.24
N SER A 181 -17.24 11.24 30.95
CA SER A 181 -17.96 10.92 32.16
C SER A 181 -17.56 11.98 33.18
N VAL A 182 -18.42 12.99 33.25
CA VAL A 182 -18.57 13.92 34.37
C VAL A 182 -18.60 13.12 35.68
N SER A 183 -17.62 13.36 36.55
CA SER A 183 -17.73 13.68 37.99
C SER A 183 -16.36 13.61 38.64
#